data_AF-A0A3P7F1Y1-F1
#
_entry.id   AF-A0A3P7F1Y1-F1
#
_cell.length_a   1.000
_cell.length_b   1.000
_cell.length_c   1.000
_cell.angle_alpha   90.00
_cell.angle_beta   90.00
_cell.angle_gamma   90.00
#
_symmetry.space_group_name_H-M   'P 1'
#
loop_
_entity.id
_entity.type
_entity.pdbx_description
1 polymer ?
#
loop_
_entity_poly.entity_id
_entity_poly.type
_entity_poly.pdbx_seq_one_letter_code
_entity_poly.pdbx_strand_id
1 'polypeptide(L)' 'MISATAADSATLLGLKDRRMVFTPVEELAQETDFEHRLPKDQWWMRLRPLLRILAKHDSTYETEAFAVTDVENELD' A
#
# COMPACT_ATOMS: atom_id res chain seq x y z
N MET A 1 13.09 30.48 21.96
CA MET A 1 14.06 29.44 21.58
C MET A 1 13.25 28.19 21.28
N ILE A 2 13.35 27.64 20.06
CA ILE A 2 12.67 26.39 19.69
C ILE A 2 13.56 25.25 20.21
N SER A 3 12.98 24.31 20.98
CA SER A 3 13.71 23.16 21.53
C SER A 3 13.20 21.88 20.90
N ALA A 4 14.10 21.11 20.29
CA ALA A 4 13.83 19.83 19.64
C ALA A 4 14.60 18.71 20.36
N THR A 5 14.35 18.55 21.66
CA THR A 5 15.08 17.62 22.54
C THR A 5 14.36 16.30 22.76
N ALA A 6 13.04 16.26 22.52
CA ALA A 6 12.24 15.06 22.65
C ALA A 6 12.15 14.33 21.29
N ALA A 7 12.03 13.01 21.32
CA ALA A 7 11.96 12.19 20.11
C ALA A 7 10.78 12.55 19.18
N ASP A 8 9.68 13.05 19.75
CA ASP A 8 8.48 13.50 19.03
C ASP A 8 8.53 14.95 18.54
N SER A 9 9.62 15.68 18.83
CA SER A 9 9.77 17.08 18.40
C SER A 9 9.97 17.23 16.89
N ALA A 10 10.48 16.19 16.23
CA ALA A 10 10.60 16.09 14.78
C ALA A 10 9.86 14.85 14.29
N THR A 11 8.72 15.06 13.64
CA THR A 11 7.88 13.99 13.11
C THR A 11 7.63 14.18 11.62
N LEU A 12 7.52 13.07 10.89
CA LEU A 12 7.03 13.04 9.52
C LEU A 12 5.52 12.78 9.53
N LEU A 13 4.76 13.63 8.86
CA LEU A 13 3.36 13.35 8.55
C LEU A 13 3.31 12.34 7.39
N GLY A 14 2.72 11.18 7.64
CA GLY A 14 2.57 10.12 6.66
C GLY A 14 1.24 9.40 6.75
N LEU A 15 1.06 8.41 5.88
CA LEU A 15 -0.08 7.51 5.89
C LEU A 15 0.38 6.15 6.45
N LYS A 16 -0.32 5.69 7.50
CA LYS A 16 -0.21 4.32 8.00
C LYS A 16 -1.59 3.68 7.85
N ASP A 17 -1.68 2.65 7.02
CA ASP A 17 -2.92 2.04 6.58
C ASP A 17 -3.89 3.07 5.98
N ARG A 18 -4.99 3.40 6.68
CA ARG A 18 -5.99 4.38 6.26
C ARG A 18 -5.98 5.64 7.12
N ARG A 19 -4.91 5.88 7.89
CA ARG A 19 -4.83 6.97 8.86
C ARG A 19 -3.64 7.87 8.55
N MET A 20 -3.84 9.18 8.70
CA MET A 20 -2.74 10.15 8.76
C MET A 20 -2.11 10.09 10.14
N VAL A 21 -0.80 9.85 10.20
CA VAL A 21 -0.05 9.64 11.44
C VAL A 21 1.21 10.50 11.41
N PHE A 22 1.56 11.08 12.55
CA PHE A 22 2.87 11.70 12.77
C PHE A 22 3.82 10.66 13.34
N THR A 23 4.86 10.32 12.60
CA THR A 23 5.87 9.34 13.03
C THR A 23 7.16 10.06 13.38
N PRO A 24 7.71 9.89 14.59
CA PRO A 24 9.04 10.40 14.95
C PRO A 24 10.10 9.99 13.94
N VAL A 25 10.97 10.93 13.54
CA VAL A 25 12.00 10.66 12.53
C VAL A 25 12.98 9.57 13.01
N GLU A 26 13.25 9.51 14.31
CA GLU A 26 14.11 8.49 14.94
C GLU A 26 13.53 7.07 14.82
N GLU A 27 12.21 6.93 14.96
CA GLU A 27 11.49 5.67 14.75
C GLU A 27 11.49 5.32 13.25
N LEU A 28 11.17 6.29 12.39
CA LEU A 28 11.12 6.11 10.95
C LEU A 28 12.47 5.66 10.37
N ALA A 29 13.58 6.14 10.94
CA ALA A 29 14.94 5.75 10.55
C ALA A 29 15.25 4.26 10.78
N GLN A 30 14.54 3.62 11.70
CA GLN A 30 14.71 2.19 11.96
C GLN A 30 14.11 1.35 10.84
N GLU A 31 13.08 1.83 10.16
CA GLU A 31 12.31 1.09 9.16
C GLU A 31 12.53 1.58 7.72
N THR A 32 13.13 2.76 7.54
CA THR A 32 13.28 3.42 6.22
C THR A 32 14.75 3.58 5.85
N ASP A 33 15.07 3.28 4.59
CA ASP A 33 16.26 3.77 3.92
C ASP A 33 15.93 5.14 3.30
N PHE A 34 16.45 6.22 3.90
CA PHE A 34 16.16 7.58 3.46
C PHE A 34 16.91 7.98 2.18
N GLU A 35 18.05 7.37 1.88
CA GLU A 35 18.82 7.67 0.67
C GLU A 35 18.03 7.22 -0.56
N HIS A 36 17.49 6.00 -0.51
CA HIS A 36 16.70 5.42 -1.60
C HIS A 36 15.18 5.66 -1.46
N ARG A 37 14.73 6.21 -0.33
CA ARG A 37 13.32 6.45 0.00
C ARG A 37 12.48 5.17 -0.04
N LEU A 38 13.04 4.08 0.45
CA LEU A 38 12.40 2.76 0.46
C LEU A 38 12.29 2.23 1.89
N PRO A 39 11.23 1.49 2.23
CA PRO A 39 11.21 0.68 3.43
C PRO A 39 12.32 -0.38 3.40
N LYS A 40 12.88 -0.69 4.57
CA LYS A 40 13.88 -1.75 4.72
C LYS A 40 13.27 -3.13 4.48
N ASP A 41 12.03 -3.36 4.91
CA ASP A 41 11.27 -4.56 4.53
C ASP A 41 10.28 -4.26 3.41
N GLN A 42 10.61 -4.75 2.21
CA GLN A 42 9.81 -4.54 0.99
C GLN A 42 8.95 -5.78 0.73
N TRP A 43 7.94 -5.99 1.57
CA TRP A 43 7.11 -7.21 1.57
C TRP A 43 6.52 -7.54 0.19
N TRP A 44 6.12 -6.53 -0.60
CA TRP A 44 5.53 -6.71 -1.93
C TRP A 44 6.51 -7.31 -2.93
N MET A 45 7.82 -7.12 -2.74
CA MET A 45 8.84 -7.73 -3.59
C MET A 45 8.84 -9.25 -3.46
N ARG A 46 8.46 -9.77 -2.29
CA ARG A 46 8.30 -11.22 -2.06
C ARG A 46 7.10 -11.81 -2.83
N LEU A 47 6.18 -10.97 -3.31
CA LEU A 47 5.02 -11.39 -4.11
C LEU A 47 5.38 -11.65 -5.59
N ARG A 48 6.53 -11.17 -6.07
CA ARG A 48 6.94 -11.29 -7.48
C ARG A 48 6.88 -12.74 -8.02
N PRO A 49 7.35 -13.78 -7.30
CA PRO A 49 7.25 -15.16 -7.79
C PRO A 49 5.80 -15.63 -7.95
N LEU A 50 4.90 -15.24 -7.03
CA LEU A 50 3.48 -15.58 -7.11
C LEU A 50 2.83 -14.91 -8.31
N LEU A 51 3.04 -13.60 -8.48
CA LEU A 51 2.52 -12.86 -9.64
C LEU A 51 3.01 -13.45 -10.96
N ARG A 52 4.26 -13.91 -11.02
CA ARG A 52 4.81 -14.58 -12.21
C ARG A 52 4.10 -15.90 -12.52
N ILE A 53 3.61 -16.62 -11.52
CA ILE A 53 2.84 -17.86 -11.73
C ILE A 53 1.41 -17.53 -12.17
N LEU A 54 0.78 -16.56 -11.51
CA LEU A 54 -0.57 -16.11 -11.85
C LEU A 54 -0.64 -15.57 -13.28
N ALA A 55 0.36 -14.81 -13.71
CA ALA A 55 0.44 -14.28 -15.08
C ALA A 55 0.61 -15.35 -16.18
N LYS A 56 0.92 -16.60 -15.83
CA LYS A 56 0.99 -17.72 -16.79
C LYS A 56 -0.33 -18.47 -16.91
N HIS A 57 -1.24 -18.30 -15.97
CA HIS A 57 -2.53 -18.95 -16.00
C HIS A 57 -3.51 -18.02 -16.70
N ASP A 58 -4.12 -18.50 -17.78
CA ASP A 58 -5.31 -17.88 -18.34
C ASP A 58 -6.44 -18.10 -17.34
N SER A 59 -6.57 -17.19 -16.37
CA SER A 59 -7.74 -17.17 -15.51
C SER A 59 -8.91 -16.67 -16.35
N THR A 60 -9.88 -17.54 -16.62
CA THR A 60 -11.21 -17.16 -17.10
C THR A 60 -11.92 -16.41 -15.98
N TYR A 61 -11.51 -15.18 -15.73
CA TYR A 61 -12.22 -14.31 -14.80
C TYR A 61 -13.50 -13.88 -15.49
N GLU A 62 -14.61 -14.53 -15.14
CA GLU A 62 -15.93 -14.08 -15.52
C GLU A 62 -16.30 -12.92 -14.60
N THR A 63 -16.48 -11.74 -15.18
CA THR A 63 -16.90 -10.57 -14.42
C THR A 63 -18.33 -10.81 -13.92
N GLU A 64 -18.52 -10.94 -12.60
CA GLU A 64 -19.86 -11.08 -11.99
C GLU A 64 -20.74 -9.83 -12.17
N ALA A 65 -20.16 -8.71 -12.61
CA ALA A 65 -20.93 -7.52 -12.95
C ALA A 65 -21.72 -7.80 -14.24
N PHE A 66 -23.02 -8.06 -14.08
CA PHE A 66 -23.98 -8.02 -15.17
C PHE A 66 -23.84 -6.68 -15.90
N ALA A 67 -23.70 -6.72 -17.22
CA ALA A 67 -23.84 -5.49 -17.99
C ALA A 67 -25.27 -4.98 -17.78
N VAL A 68 -25.46 -3.66 -17.74
CA VAL A 68 -26.79 -3.06 -17.54
C VAL A 68 -27.82 -3.62 -18.54
N THR A 69 -27.36 -3.93 -19.76
CA THR A 69 -28.15 -4.57 -20.82
C THR A 69 -28.69 -5.96 -20.46
N ASP A 70 -27.96 -6.74 -19.67
CA ASP A 70 -28.38 -8.08 -19.28
C ASP A 70 -29.48 -8.02 -18.22
N VAL A 71 -29.45 -7.01 -17.34
CA VAL A 71 -30.48 -6.77 -16.32
C VAL A 71 -31.79 -6.32 -16.97
N GLU A 72 -31.73 -5.49 -18.02
CA GLU A 72 -32.94 -5.05 -18.76
C GLU A 72 -33.69 -6.24 -19.39
N ASN A 73 -32.96 -7.20 -19.96
CA ASN A 73 -33.57 -8.40 -20.55
C ASN A 73 -34.19 -9.37 -19.54
N GLU A 74 -33.80 -9.35 -18.26
CA GLU A 74 -34.41 -10.21 -17.23
C GLU A 74 -35.67 -9.60 -16.60
N LEU A 75 -35.95 -8.32 -16.86
CA LEU A 75 -37.14 -7.63 -16.34
C LEU A 75 -38.36 -7.74 -17.27
N ASP A 76 -38.16 -8.15 -18.53
CA ASP A 76 -39.21 -8.43 -19.53
C ASP A 76 -39.69 -9.89 -19.47
#